data_AF-A0A935M4S2-F1
#
_entry.id   AF-A0A935M4S2-F1
#
_cell.length_a   1.000
_cell.length_b   1.000
_cell.length_c   1.000
_cell.angle_alpha   90.00
_cell.angle_beta   90.00
_cell.angle_gamma   90.00
#
_symmetry.space_group_name_H-M   'P 1'
#
loop_
_entity.id
_entity.type
_entity.pdbx_description
1 polymer ?
#
loop_
_entity_poly.entity_id
_entity_poly.type
_entity_poly.pdbx_seq_one_letter_code
_entity_poly.pdbx_strand_id
1 'polypeptide(L)'
;MRVDTSPLTFAAYNGDVNLDGIIDATDVSEVDNDASASLSGYISTDLTGDYFADAEDISIADNNSYNSVIAVKPELKDFVIF
;
A
#
# COMPACT_ATOMS: atom_id res chain seq x y z
N MET A 1 -9.90 -1.95 -8.81
CA MET A 1 -9.33 -2.23 -10.15
C MET A 1 -9.80 -3.62 -10.62
N ARG A 2 -10.17 -3.82 -11.90
CA ARG A 2 -10.47 -5.16 -12.42
C ARG A 2 -9.17 -5.86 -12.83
N VAL A 3 -8.88 -7.03 -12.25
CA VAL A 3 -7.64 -7.79 -12.52
C VAL A 3 -7.87 -8.96 -13.49
N ASP A 4 -9.07 -9.53 -13.55
CA ASP A 4 -9.44 -10.57 -14.54
C ASP A 4 -10.89 -10.36 -15.03
N THR A 5 -11.15 -10.82 -16.24
CA THR A 5 -12.45 -10.86 -16.89
C THR A 5 -13.21 -12.19 -16.69
N SER A 6 -12.56 -13.29 -16.29
CA SER A 6 -13.28 -14.55 -15.99
C SER A 6 -12.48 -15.53 -15.11
N PRO A 7 -12.86 -15.68 -13.82
CA PRO A 7 -13.95 -14.99 -13.13
C PRO A 7 -13.66 -13.50 -12.94
N LEU A 8 -14.71 -12.68 -12.84
CA LEU A 8 -14.56 -11.25 -12.56
C LEU A 8 -13.89 -11.09 -11.19
N THR A 9 -12.63 -10.68 -11.20
CA THR A 9 -11.82 -10.52 -10.00
C THR A 9 -11.40 -9.06 -9.87
N PHE A 10 -11.50 -8.52 -8.65
CA PHE A 10 -11.05 -7.19 -8.31
C PHE A 10 -9.88 -7.26 -7.34
N ALA A 11 -8.95 -6.33 -7.48
CA ALA A 11 -7.84 -6.13 -6.57
C ALA A 11 -7.77 -4.66 -6.14
N ALA A 12 -7.16 -4.45 -4.97
CA ALA A 12 -6.66 -3.17 -4.51
C ALA A 12 -5.14 -3.18 -4.63
N TYR A 13 -4.56 -2.01 -4.83
CA TYR A 13 -3.11 -1.85 -4.71
C TYR A 13 -2.73 -1.78 -3.23
N ASN A 14 -1.56 -2.30 -2.90
CA ASN A 14 -0.99 -2.28 -1.55
C ASN A 14 0.25 -1.36 -1.53
N GLY A 15 0.65 -0.89 -0.35
CA GLY A 15 1.87 -0.09 -0.17
C GLY A 15 1.69 1.39 0.16
N ASP A 16 0.47 1.86 0.45
CA ASP A 16 0.22 3.16 1.12
C ASP A 16 0.26 2.89 2.64
N VAL A 17 1.47 2.82 3.20
CA VAL A 17 1.68 2.35 4.58
C VAL A 17 1.49 3.48 5.60
N ASN A 18 1.72 4.72 5.17
CA ASN A 18 1.50 5.92 5.99
C ASN A 18 0.06 6.47 5.91
N LEU A 19 -0.78 5.90 5.03
CA LEU A 19 -2.21 6.16 4.86
C LEU A 19 -2.55 7.59 4.38
N ASP A 20 -1.66 8.22 3.64
CA ASP A 20 -1.89 9.57 3.12
C ASP A 20 -2.75 9.57 1.83
N GLY A 21 -2.87 8.42 1.17
CA GLY A 21 -3.62 8.22 -0.07
C GLY A 21 -2.76 8.24 -1.34
N ILE A 22 -1.43 8.27 -1.22
CA ILE A 22 -0.47 8.26 -2.30
C ILE A 22 0.53 7.15 -1.97
N ILE A 23 0.87 6.30 -2.95
CA ILE A 23 2.02 5.41 -2.80
C ILE A 23 3.22 6.12 -3.38
N ASP A 24 4.17 6.54 -2.54
CA ASP A 24 5.37 7.25 -2.98
C ASP A 24 6.66 6.78 -2.29
N ALA A 25 7.75 7.55 -2.46
CA ALA A 25 9.06 7.20 -1.91
C ALA A 25 9.09 7.16 -0.37
N THR A 26 8.15 7.84 0.30
CA THR A 26 8.04 7.80 1.77
C THR A 26 7.55 6.43 2.24
N ASP A 27 6.55 5.85 1.58
CA ASP A 27 6.09 4.48 1.85
C ASP A 27 7.18 3.46 1.60
N VAL A 28 7.88 3.57 0.46
CA VAL A 28 9.01 2.69 0.11
C VAL A 28 10.07 2.75 1.20
N SER A 29 10.37 3.94 1.73
CA SER A 29 11.37 4.10 2.79
C SER A 29 10.93 3.48 4.13
N GLU A 30 9.64 3.49 4.46
CA GLU A 30 9.13 2.84 5.66
C GLU A 30 9.27 1.31 5.55
N VAL A 31 8.90 0.74 4.40
CA VAL A 31 9.07 -0.70 4.14
C VAL A 31 10.55 -1.10 4.14
N ASP A 32 11.43 -0.32 3.50
CA ASP A 32 12.87 -0.59 3.46
C ASP A 32 13.52 -0.53 4.85
N ASN A 33 13.11 0.42 5.70
CA ASN A 33 13.58 0.52 7.07
C ASN A 33 13.18 -0.69 7.91
N ASP A 34 11.94 -1.15 7.80
CA ASP A 34 11.43 -2.31 8.55
C ASP A 34 12.03 -3.62 8.05
N ALA A 35 12.24 -3.75 6.73
CA ALA A 35 12.96 -4.88 6.13
C ALA A 35 14.42 -4.93 6.58
N SER A 36 15.09 -3.76 6.59
CA SER A 36 16.47 -3.61 7.10
C SER A 36 16.58 -3.95 8.59
N ALA A 37 15.52 -3.72 9.36
CA ALA A 37 15.40 -4.11 10.77
C ALA A 37 14.95 -5.56 10.97
N SER A 38 14.62 -6.28 9.89
CA SER A 38 14.10 -7.66 9.90
C SER A 38 12.87 -7.81 10.81
N LEU A 39 11.95 -6.84 10.74
CA LEU A 39 10.71 -6.90 11.49
C LEU A 39 9.82 -8.04 10.97
N SER A 40 9.01 -8.59 11.86
CA SER A 40 8.08 -9.67 11.54
C SER A 40 6.82 -9.58 12.40
N GLY A 41 5.78 -10.28 11.96
CA GLY A 41 4.45 -10.26 12.55
C GLY A 41 3.46 -9.44 11.74
N TYR A 42 2.37 -9.02 12.40
CA TYR A 42 1.32 -8.21 11.76
C TYR A 42 1.69 -6.73 11.83
N ILE A 43 2.51 -6.29 10.88
CA ILE A 43 2.99 -4.91 10.74
C ILE A 43 2.46 -4.32 9.44
N SER A 44 2.34 -2.99 9.35
CA SER A 44 1.78 -2.31 8.17
C SER A 44 2.65 -2.45 6.92
N THR A 45 3.93 -2.76 7.10
CA THR A 45 4.94 -2.91 6.05
C THR A 45 5.02 -4.33 5.47
N ASP A 46 4.30 -5.31 6.04
CA ASP A 46 4.10 -6.64 5.46
C ASP A 46 3.01 -6.56 4.37
N LEU A 47 3.44 -6.35 3.12
CA LEU A 47 2.57 -6.16 1.96
C LEU A 47 2.20 -7.47 1.26
N THR A 48 3.00 -8.52 1.45
CA THR A 48 2.73 -9.89 0.96
C THR A 48 1.77 -10.67 1.87
N GLY A 49 1.72 -10.31 3.16
CA GLY A 49 0.95 -10.99 4.19
C GLY A 49 1.60 -12.28 4.69
N ASP A 50 2.93 -12.40 4.58
CA ASP A 50 3.69 -13.60 4.95
C ASP A 50 4.34 -13.52 6.35
N TYR A 51 4.08 -12.42 7.06
CA TYR A 51 4.60 -12.07 8.39
C TYR A 51 6.06 -11.62 8.44
N PHE A 52 6.71 -11.31 7.32
CA PHE A 52 8.04 -10.74 7.30
C PHE A 52 8.04 -9.44 6.51
N ALA A 53 8.77 -8.43 6.99
CA ALA A 53 9.13 -7.30 6.14
C ALA A 53 10.41 -7.66 5.40
N ASP A 54 10.36 -7.74 4.07
CA ASP A 54 11.51 -8.08 3.25
C ASP A 54 11.52 -7.40 1.86
N ALA A 55 12.41 -7.87 0.98
CA ALA A 55 12.60 -7.29 -0.34
C ALA A 55 11.40 -7.47 -1.28
N GLU A 56 10.54 -8.47 -1.05
CA GLU A 56 9.32 -8.63 -1.82
C GLU A 56 8.33 -7.50 -1.52
N ASP A 57 8.19 -7.11 -0.25
CA ASP A 57 7.36 -5.96 0.13
C ASP A 57 7.87 -4.65 -0.47
N ILE A 58 9.19 -4.42 -0.40
CA ILE A 58 9.83 -3.24 -1.02
C ILE A 58 9.49 -3.19 -2.51
N SER A 59 9.57 -4.32 -3.20
CA SER A 59 9.29 -4.38 -4.64
C SER A 59 7.83 -4.06 -4.97
N ILE A 60 6.88 -4.37 -4.07
CA ILE A 60 5.46 -4.02 -4.24
C ILE A 60 5.28 -2.50 -4.11
N ALA A 61 5.81 -1.90 -3.05
CA ALA A 61 5.72 -0.46 -2.82
C ALA A 61 6.40 0.34 -3.94
N ASP A 62 7.61 -0.07 -4.35
CA ASP A 62 8.39 0.61 -5.39
C ASP A 62 7.70 0.53 -6.76
N ASN A 63 7.19 -0.63 -7.16
CA ASN A 63 6.45 -0.78 -8.41
C ASN A 63 5.16 0.06 -8.43
N ASN A 64 4.46 0.19 -7.31
CA ASN A 64 3.23 0.98 -7.23
C ASN A 64 3.52 2.50 -7.18
N SER A 65 4.61 2.90 -6.52
CA SER A 65 5.14 4.26 -6.54
C SER A 65 5.55 4.68 -7.95
N TYR A 66 6.31 3.83 -8.66
CA TYR A 66 6.68 4.04 -10.06
C TYR A 66 5.45 4.21 -10.98
N ASN A 67 4.38 3.46 -10.72
CA ASN A 67 3.12 3.55 -11.45
C ASN A 67 2.19 4.69 -10.98
N SER A 68 2.61 5.51 -10.01
CA SER A 68 1.86 6.64 -9.47
C SER A 68 0.46 6.23 -8.96
N VAL A 69 0.39 5.12 -8.24
CA VAL A 69 -0.87 4.64 -7.65
C VAL A 69 -1.32 5.58 -6.53
N ILE A 70 -2.59 6.00 -6.60
CA ILE A 70 -3.23 6.86 -5.59
C ILE A 70 -4.60 6.31 -5.19
N ALA A 71 -4.98 6.59 -3.95
CA ALA A 71 -6.32 6.32 -3.46
C ALA A 71 -7.30 7.42 -3.91
N VAL A 72 -8.35 7.03 -4.62
CA VAL A 72 -9.46 7.94 -4.94
C VAL A 72 -10.53 7.79 -3.86
N LYS A 73 -10.52 8.72 -2.90
CA LYS A 73 -11.48 8.78 -1.79
C LYS A 73 -12.48 9.93 -1.97
N PRO A 74 -13.74 9.79 -1.51
CA PRO A 74 -14.67 10.91 -1.46
C PRO A 74 -14.07 12.06 -0.65
N GLU A 75 -14.21 13.29 -1.15
CA GLU A 75 -13.87 14.47 -0.38
C GLU A 75 -14.94 14.73 0.68
N LEU A 76 -14.52 14.98 1.93
CA LEU A 76 -15.42 15.43 3.00
C LEU A 76 -15.80 16.89 2.72
N LYS A 77 -16.67 17.12 1.75
CA LYS A 77 -17.37 18.39 1.60
C LYS A 77 -18.75 18.23 2.25
N ASP A 78 -19.01 19.07 3.23
CA ASP A 78 -20.33 19.33 3.82
C ASP A 78 -20.82 18.38 4.94
N PHE A 79 -19.97 18.02 5.90
CA PHE A 79 -20.49 17.59 7.21
C PHE A 79 -20.66 18.81 8.14
N VAL A 80 -21.64 19.66 7.82
CA VAL A 80 -22.18 20.64 8.77
C VAL A 80 -23.27 19.94 9.57
N ILE A 81 -22.94 19.57 10.80
CA ILE A 81 -23.91 19.15 11.80
C ILE A 81 -24.66 20.41 12.28
N PHE A 82 -25.96 20.47 11.98
CA PHE A 82 -26.90 21.45 12.56
C PHE A 82 -27.43 20.95 13.91
#